data_AF-A0A930AV73-F1
#
_entry.id   AF-A0A930AV73-F1
#
_cell.length_a   1.000
_cell.length_b   1.000
_cell.length_c   1.000
_cell.angle_alpha   90.00
_cell.angle_beta   90.00
_cell.angle_gamma   90.00
#
_symmetry.space_group_name_H-M   'P 1'
#
loop_
_entity.id
_entity.type
_entity.pdbx_description
1 polymer ?
#
loop_
_entity_poly.entity_id
_entity_poly.type
_entity_poly.pdbx_seq_one_letter_code
_entity_poly.pdbx_strand_id
1 'polypeptide(L)'
;MEKERVDILVVQQGLTDSREKAKRLVMAGQIVDAVNHNRYDKPGEKIPVTSSLMIKGEPLKYVSRGGLKLEKALKEFDVSVDGKILLDIGASTGGFTDAALQNGAKQSYALDVGYNQLDYKLRQDERVVVMERMNFRFATPDDFTKGQPDLASIDVSFISLKL
;
A
#
# COMPACT_ATOMS: atom_id res chain seq x y z
N MET A 1 0.48 -20.60 8.40
CA MET A 1 1.03 -19.26 8.12
C MET A 1 2.54 -19.37 8.12
N GLU A 2 3.15 -19.04 7.00
CA GLU A 2 4.60 -18.96 6.87
C GLU A 2 5.15 -17.84 7.77
N LYS A 3 6.28 -18.09 8.43
CA LYS A 3 6.92 -17.15 9.35
C LYS A 3 8.38 -16.98 8.99
N GLU A 4 8.86 -15.74 9.08
CA GLU A 4 10.25 -15.37 8.81
C GLU A 4 10.82 -14.53 9.96
N ARG A 5 12.15 -14.52 10.09
CA ARG A 5 12.86 -13.72 11.07
C ARG A 5 12.69 -12.22 10.81
N VAL A 6 12.51 -11.44 11.88
CA VAL A 6 12.40 -9.97 11.78
C VAL A 6 13.58 -9.38 11.00
N ASP A 7 14.82 -9.79 11.28
CA ASP A 7 16.01 -9.25 10.59
C ASP A 7 16.03 -9.52 9.08
N ILE A 8 15.49 -10.65 8.64
CA ILE A 8 15.36 -11.00 7.22
C ILE A 8 14.21 -10.20 6.60
N LEU A 9 13.07 -10.15 7.29
CA LEU A 9 11.87 -9.47 6.79
C LEU A 9 12.10 -7.95 6.63
N VAL A 10 12.88 -7.32 7.52
CA VAL A 10 13.31 -5.91 7.41
C VAL A 10 14.04 -5.66 6.08
N VAL A 11 14.96 -6.55 5.70
CA VAL A 11 15.70 -6.44 4.43
C VAL A 11 14.82 -6.75 3.24
N GLN A 12 14.02 -7.82 3.31
CA GLN A 12 13.10 -8.21 2.23
C GLN A 12 12.08 -7.11 1.93
N GLN A 13 11.65 -6.36 2.95
CA GLN A 13 10.77 -5.21 2.78
C GLN A 13 11.52 -3.95 2.30
N GLY A 14 12.85 -3.94 2.31
CA GLY A 14 13.67 -2.82 1.84
C GLY A 14 13.84 -1.70 2.87
N LEU A 15 13.69 -1.98 4.17
CA LEU A 15 14.00 -0.99 5.23
C LEU A 15 15.49 -0.73 5.37
N THR A 16 16.31 -1.70 5.00
CA THR A 16 17.75 -1.62 5.11
C THR A 16 18.42 -2.41 4.01
N ASP A 17 19.60 -1.96 3.63
CA ASP A 17 20.40 -2.53 2.53
C ASP A 17 21.16 -3.80 2.94
N SER A 18 21.18 -4.14 4.23
CA SER A 18 21.88 -5.33 4.72
C SER A 18 21.25 -5.89 5.99
N ARG A 19 21.38 -7.21 6.15
CA ARG A 19 20.92 -7.92 7.35
C ARG A 19 21.60 -7.43 8.62
N GLU A 20 22.86 -7.01 8.54
CA GLU A 20 23.59 -6.51 9.71
C GLU A 20 23.09 -5.14 10.17
N LYS A 21 22.69 -4.26 9.23
CA LYS A 21 21.99 -3.02 9.54
C LYS A 21 20.60 -3.32 10.14
N ALA A 22 19.85 -4.27 9.57
CA ALA A 22 18.56 -4.69 10.12
C ALA A 22 18.66 -5.16 11.59
N LYS A 23 19.60 -6.05 11.91
CA LYS A 23 19.81 -6.52 13.30
C LYS A 23 20.04 -5.36 14.27
N ARG A 24 20.90 -4.39 13.89
CA ARG A 24 21.19 -3.21 14.72
C ARG A 24 19.93 -2.38 14.98
N LEU A 25 19.09 -2.17 13.96
CA LEU A 25 17.85 -1.43 14.13
C LEU A 25 16.85 -2.16 15.03
N VAL A 26 16.72 -3.48 14.89
CA VAL A 26 15.85 -4.29 15.76
C VAL A 26 16.34 -4.21 17.20
N MET A 27 17.65 -4.41 17.44
CA MET A 27 18.25 -4.32 18.77
C MET A 27 18.16 -2.91 19.38
N ALA A 28 18.18 -1.87 18.53
CA ALA A 28 17.98 -0.49 18.95
C ALA A 28 16.50 -0.14 19.21
N GLY A 29 15.58 -1.11 19.06
CA GLY A 29 14.15 -0.89 19.24
C GLY A 29 13.54 0.04 18.19
N GLN A 30 14.18 0.15 17.03
CA GLN A 30 13.76 1.01 15.93
C GLN A 30 12.87 0.28 14.93
N ILE A 31 12.69 -1.04 15.02
CA ILE A 31 11.76 -1.75 14.15
C ILE A 31 10.44 -1.99 14.88
N VAL A 32 9.35 -1.52 14.29
CA VAL A 32 7.99 -1.68 14.82
C VAL A 32 7.07 -2.22 13.73
N ASP A 33 5.95 -2.80 14.15
CA ASP A 33 4.83 -3.14 13.28
C ASP A 33 4.16 -1.84 12.78
N ALA A 34 3.89 -1.77 11.48
CA ALA A 34 3.34 -0.58 10.84
C ALA A 34 1.86 -0.33 11.20
N VAL A 35 1.13 -1.34 11.66
CA VAL A 35 -0.30 -1.27 11.96
C VAL A 35 -0.54 -1.05 13.45
N ASN A 36 0.06 -1.88 14.30
CA ASN A 36 -0.19 -1.85 15.75
C ASN A 36 0.93 -1.17 16.56
N HIS A 37 2.01 -0.75 15.91
CA HIS A 37 3.17 -0.09 16.53
C HIS A 37 3.90 -0.91 17.61
N ASN A 38 3.69 -2.23 17.65
CA ASN A 38 4.45 -3.11 18.53
C ASN A 38 5.91 -3.15 18.11
N ARG A 39 6.81 -3.02 19.08
CA ARG A 39 8.25 -3.06 18.87
C ARG A 39 8.76 -4.49 18.85
N TYR A 40 9.69 -4.77 17.95
CA TYR A 40 10.43 -6.03 17.92
C TYR A 40 11.79 -5.85 18.58
N ASP A 41 12.09 -6.68 19.57
CA ASP A 41 13.34 -6.60 20.35
C ASP A 41 14.39 -7.63 19.90
N LYS A 42 13.95 -8.70 19.22
CA LYS A 42 14.82 -9.83 18.86
C LYS A 42 14.93 -9.97 17.34
N PRO A 43 16.12 -9.79 16.76
CA PRO A 43 16.34 -9.95 15.31
C PRO A 43 15.92 -11.32 14.78
N GLY A 44 16.04 -12.37 15.60
CA GLY A 44 15.68 -13.74 15.24
C GLY A 44 14.27 -14.19 15.58
N GLU A 45 13.43 -13.30 16.10
CA GLU A 45 12.01 -13.59 16.31
C GLU A 45 11.33 -13.90 14.98
N LYS A 46 10.52 -14.96 14.94
CA LYS A 46 9.80 -15.37 13.73
C LYS A 46 8.37 -14.82 13.75
N ILE A 47 8.07 -13.95 12.80
CA ILE A 47 6.77 -13.29 12.63
C ILE A 47 6.13 -13.70 11.30
N PRO A 48 4.80 -13.57 11.14
CA PRO A 48 4.14 -13.82 9.85
C PRO A 48 4.80 -13.03 8.72
N VAL A 49 5.04 -13.65 7.56
CA VAL A 49 5.60 -12.95 6.38
C VAL A 49 4.70 -11.82 5.87
N THR A 50 3.42 -11.84 6.25
CA THR A 50 2.43 -10.80 5.96
C THR A 50 2.53 -9.58 6.89
N SER A 51 3.36 -9.62 7.93
CA SER A 51 3.54 -8.49 8.85
C SER A 51 4.24 -7.33 8.15
N SER A 52 3.66 -6.13 8.22
CA SER A 52 4.27 -4.91 7.69
C SER A 52 5.15 -4.26 8.75
N LEU A 53 6.44 -4.08 8.47
CA LEU A 53 7.40 -3.46 9.38
C LEU A 53 7.61 -1.99 9.02
N MET A 54 8.08 -1.18 9.97
CA MET A 54 8.56 0.19 9.71
C MET A 54 9.69 0.57 10.67
N ILE A 55 10.46 1.58 10.30
CA ILE A 55 11.45 2.20 11.19
C ILE A 55 10.73 3.24 12.05
N LYS A 56 10.87 3.12 13.36
CA LYS A 56 10.29 4.03 14.35
C LYS A 56 10.76 5.45 14.08
N GLY A 57 9.81 6.36 13.88
CA GLY A 57 10.09 7.77 13.64
C GLY A 57 10.35 8.14 12.19
N GLU A 58 10.43 7.18 11.26
CA GLU A 58 10.32 7.49 9.84
C GLU A 58 8.83 7.57 9.47
N PRO A 59 8.32 8.75 9.08
CA PRO A 59 7.00 8.83 8.49
C PRO A 59 7.04 8.06 7.17
N LEU A 60 6.17 7.05 7.02
CA LEU A 60 5.93 6.49 5.71
C LEU A 60 5.39 7.61 4.82
N LYS A 61 6.00 7.79 3.65
CA LYS A 61 5.53 8.79 2.66
C LYS A 61 4.06 8.57 2.30
N TYR A 62 3.63 7.31 2.29
CA TYR A 62 2.28 6.88 1.98
C TYR A 62 1.75 5.96 3.10
N VAL A 63 0.43 5.81 3.23
CA VAL A 63 -0.20 4.92 4.23
C VAL A 63 0.27 3.46 4.17
N SER A 64 0.84 3.04 3.04
CA SER A 64 1.58 1.78 2.96
C SER A 64 2.70 1.85 1.92
N ARG A 65 3.64 0.90 1.98
CA ARG A 65 4.72 0.78 0.99
C ARG A 65 4.23 0.54 -0.44
N GLY A 66 2.99 0.09 -0.62
CA GLY A 66 2.39 -0.04 -1.93
C GLY A 66 2.53 1.26 -2.73
N GLY A 67 2.40 2.42 -2.08
CA GLY A 67 2.55 3.72 -2.73
C GLY A 67 3.92 3.95 -3.40
N LEU A 68 4.99 3.34 -2.89
CA LEU A 68 6.32 3.42 -3.53
C LEU A 68 6.36 2.71 -4.88
N LYS A 69 5.54 1.65 -5.06
CA LYS A 69 5.42 0.97 -6.36
C LYS A 69 4.78 1.90 -7.38
N LEU A 70 3.67 2.54 -7.03
CA LEU A 70 2.99 3.48 -7.91
C LEU A 70 3.87 4.69 -8.21
N GLU A 71 4.52 5.28 -7.19
CA GLU A 71 5.43 6.41 -7.40
C GLU A 71 6.53 6.07 -8.40
N LYS A 72 7.13 4.88 -8.27
CA LYS A 72 8.13 4.41 -9.23
C LYS A 72 7.52 4.23 -10.62
N ALA A 73 6.34 3.63 -10.74
CA ALA A 73 5.65 3.44 -12.01
C ALA A 73 5.35 4.77 -12.73
N LEU A 74 4.87 5.79 -12.00
CA LEU A 74 4.61 7.12 -12.57
C LEU A 74 5.88 7.74 -13.18
N LYS A 75 7.03 7.56 -12.52
CA LYS A 75 8.33 8.07 -12.99
C LYS A 75 8.88 7.27 -14.17
N GLU A 76 8.93 5.94 -14.06
CA GLU A 76 9.57 5.07 -15.05
C GLU A 76 8.77 4.97 -16.35
N PHE A 77 7.44 5.04 -16.28
CA PHE A 77 6.57 4.93 -17.44
C PHE A 77 6.14 6.29 -18.01
N ASP A 78 6.63 7.40 -17.44
CA ASP A 78 6.24 8.77 -17.82
C ASP A 78 4.72 8.97 -17.87
N VAL A 79 4.04 8.45 -16.84
CA VAL A 79 2.59 8.53 -16.68
C VAL A 79 2.26 9.55 -15.60
N SER A 80 1.44 10.54 -15.94
CA SER A 80 0.93 11.50 -14.96
C SER A 80 -0.49 11.13 -14.49
N VAL A 81 -0.72 11.26 -13.18
CA VAL A 81 -2.05 11.23 -12.54
C VAL A 81 -2.60 12.62 -12.23
N ASP A 82 -1.83 13.67 -12.50
CA ASP A 82 -2.21 15.05 -12.16
C ASP A 82 -3.52 15.45 -12.86
N GLY A 83 -4.48 15.94 -12.08
CA GLY A 83 -5.82 16.32 -12.54
C GLY A 83 -6.74 15.17 -12.97
N LYS A 84 -6.29 13.91 -12.86
CA LYS A 84 -7.02 12.72 -13.34
C LYS A 84 -7.80 12.00 -12.25
N ILE A 85 -8.80 11.24 -12.66
CA ILE A 85 -9.53 10.28 -11.82
C ILE A 85 -8.83 8.92 -11.94
N LEU A 86 -8.25 8.45 -10.83
CA LEU A 86 -7.67 7.12 -10.71
C LEU A 86 -8.72 6.09 -10.31
N LEU A 87 -8.64 4.90 -10.88
CA LEU A 87 -9.27 3.68 -10.37
C LEU A 87 -8.19 2.76 -9.78
N ASP A 88 -8.19 2.59 -8.45
CA ASP A 88 -7.25 1.76 -7.71
C ASP A 88 -7.89 0.40 -7.38
N ILE A 89 -7.57 -0.64 -8.18
CA ILE A 89 -8.14 -1.99 -8.04
C ILE A 89 -7.24 -2.83 -7.15
N GLY A 90 -7.81 -3.26 -6.02
CA GLY A 90 -7.06 -3.90 -4.93
C GLY A 90 -6.46 -2.87 -3.99
N ALA A 91 -7.20 -1.80 -3.68
CA ALA A 91 -6.71 -0.66 -2.92
C ALA A 91 -6.16 -1.04 -1.53
N SER A 92 -6.66 -2.12 -0.91
CA SER A 92 -6.23 -2.62 0.40
C SER A 92 -6.19 -1.50 1.46
N THR A 93 -5.03 -1.24 2.07
CA THR A 93 -4.85 -0.14 3.02
C THR A 93 -4.78 1.24 2.37
N GLY A 94 -4.67 1.33 1.04
CA GLY A 94 -4.74 2.55 0.25
C GLY A 94 -3.40 3.15 -0.19
N GLY A 95 -2.33 2.35 -0.24
CA GLY A 95 -0.98 2.87 -0.58
C GLY A 95 -0.91 3.53 -1.96
N PHE A 96 -1.56 2.93 -2.97
CA PHE A 96 -1.61 3.47 -4.33
C PHE A 96 -2.51 4.71 -4.39
N THR A 97 -3.70 4.64 -3.81
CA THR A 97 -4.59 5.80 -3.64
C THR A 97 -3.87 7.00 -3.00
N ASP A 98 -3.17 6.83 -1.88
CA ASP A 98 -2.42 7.92 -1.24
C ASP A 98 -1.31 8.47 -2.15
N ALA A 99 -0.56 7.58 -2.80
CA ALA A 99 0.47 7.99 -3.74
C ALA A 99 -0.10 8.79 -4.92
N ALA A 100 -1.25 8.40 -5.46
CA ALA A 100 -1.90 9.12 -6.54
C ALA A 100 -2.36 10.51 -6.10
N LEU A 101 -3.04 10.61 -4.96
CA LEU A 101 -3.54 11.89 -4.43
C LEU A 101 -2.40 12.86 -4.10
N GLN A 102 -1.28 12.37 -3.57
CA GLN A 102 -0.10 13.20 -3.31
C GLN A 102 0.61 13.65 -4.60
N ASN A 103 0.43 12.93 -5.71
CA ASN A 103 0.97 13.27 -7.03
C ASN A 103 -0.05 14.02 -7.92
N GLY A 104 -1.12 14.57 -7.34
CA GLY A 104 -2.04 15.47 -8.04
C GLY A 104 -3.30 14.82 -8.59
N ALA A 105 -3.57 13.54 -8.31
CA ALA A 105 -4.84 12.94 -8.69
C ALA A 105 -6.02 13.74 -8.14
N LYS A 106 -6.95 14.08 -9.04
CA LYS A 106 -8.17 14.82 -8.70
C LYS A 106 -9.06 13.99 -7.79
N GLN A 107 -9.11 12.68 -8.03
CA GLN A 107 -9.95 11.73 -7.30
C GLN A 107 -9.41 10.31 -7.45
N SER A 108 -9.71 9.43 -6.50
CA SER A 108 -9.42 8.00 -6.57
C SER A 108 -10.65 7.17 -6.20
N TYR A 109 -11.02 6.22 -7.04
CA TYR A 109 -11.89 5.11 -6.65
C TYR A 109 -11.03 4.02 -6.00
N ALA A 110 -11.14 3.87 -4.68
CA ALA A 110 -10.46 2.84 -3.92
C ALA A 110 -11.33 1.57 -3.91
N LEU A 111 -11.10 0.67 -4.88
CA LEU A 111 -11.91 -0.53 -5.08
C LEU A 111 -11.21 -1.75 -4.48
N ASP A 112 -11.91 -2.46 -3.60
CA ASP A 112 -11.42 -3.71 -3.02
C ASP A 112 -12.55 -4.70 -2.73
N VAL A 113 -12.23 -5.99 -2.78
CA VAL A 113 -13.12 -7.07 -2.33
C VAL A 113 -13.16 -7.17 -0.81
N GLY A 114 -12.11 -6.71 -0.14
CA GLY A 114 -12.00 -6.60 1.30
C GLY A 114 -12.97 -5.58 1.89
N TYR A 115 -13.01 -5.56 3.22
CA TYR A 115 -13.88 -4.65 3.97
C TYR A 115 -13.11 -4.04 5.15
N ASN A 116 -13.29 -2.74 5.34
CA ASN A 116 -12.70 -1.95 6.40
C ASN A 116 -11.16 -2.07 6.48
N GLN A 117 -10.50 -2.08 5.32
CA GLN A 117 -9.04 -2.17 5.21
C GLN A 117 -8.39 -0.82 4.94
N LEU A 118 -9.09 0.05 4.20
CA LEU A 118 -8.58 1.36 3.82
C LEU A 118 -8.27 2.22 5.05
N ASP A 119 -7.11 2.86 5.05
CA ASP A 119 -6.68 3.76 6.11
C ASP A 119 -7.73 4.85 6.39
N TYR A 120 -7.92 5.16 7.68
CA TYR A 120 -8.95 6.09 8.11
C TYR A 120 -8.81 7.49 7.49
N LYS A 121 -7.58 7.98 7.33
CA LYS A 121 -7.33 9.30 6.71
C LYS A 121 -7.84 9.32 5.26
N LEU A 122 -7.55 8.26 4.50
CA LEU A 122 -8.01 8.17 3.11
C LEU A 122 -9.51 7.98 3.02
N ARG A 123 -10.10 7.19 3.93
CA ARG A 123 -11.57 7.03 4.00
C ARG A 123 -12.30 8.35 4.24
N GLN A 124 -11.68 9.29 4.94
CA GLN A 124 -12.24 10.61 5.22
C GLN A 124 -11.89 11.66 4.16
N ASP A 125 -11.01 11.36 3.20
CA ASP A 125 -10.63 12.30 2.15
C ASP A 125 -11.75 12.38 1.10
N GLU A 126 -12.28 13.58 0.86
CA GLU A 126 -13.40 13.80 -0.08
C GLU A 126 -13.06 13.42 -1.53
N ARG A 127 -11.77 13.32 -1.86
CA ARG A 127 -11.28 12.87 -3.17
C ARG A 127 -11.24 11.35 -3.28
N VAL A 128 -11.59 10.60 -2.24
CA VAL A 128 -11.60 9.14 -2.26
C VAL A 128 -13.03 8.63 -2.27
N VAL A 129 -13.35 7.82 -3.28
CA VAL A 129 -14.60 7.06 -3.34
C VAL A 129 -14.30 5.64 -2.90
N VAL A 130 -14.82 5.27 -1.73
CA VAL A 130 -14.60 3.93 -1.15
C VAL A 130 -15.55 2.92 -1.78
N MET A 131 -14.98 1.93 -2.47
CA MET A 131 -15.72 0.86 -3.15
C MET A 131 -15.29 -0.51 -2.58
N GLU A 132 -15.58 -0.74 -1.30
CA GLU A 132 -15.29 -1.99 -0.59
C GLU A 132 -16.36 -3.06 -0.86
N ARG A 133 -16.02 -4.33 -0.63
CA ARG A 133 -16.85 -5.51 -0.96
C ARG A 133 -17.27 -5.56 -2.42
N MET A 134 -16.50 -4.93 -3.30
CA MET A 134 -16.76 -4.88 -4.73
C MET A 134 -15.68 -5.66 -5.48
N ASN A 135 -16.11 -6.61 -6.31
CA ASN A 135 -15.21 -7.31 -7.19
C ASN A 135 -15.19 -6.62 -8.56
N PHE A 136 -14.04 -6.07 -8.93
CA PHE A 136 -13.87 -5.33 -10.20
C PHE A 136 -14.29 -6.14 -11.44
N ARG A 137 -14.24 -7.48 -11.40
CA ARG A 137 -14.69 -8.35 -12.49
C ARG A 137 -16.15 -8.10 -12.90
N PHE A 138 -16.98 -7.64 -11.98
CA PHE A 138 -18.40 -7.38 -12.21
C PHE A 138 -18.72 -5.88 -12.22
N ALA A 139 -17.69 -5.03 -12.18
CA ALA A 139 -17.88 -3.59 -12.27
C ALA A 139 -18.40 -3.21 -13.66
N THR A 140 -19.28 -2.23 -13.66
CA THR A 140 -19.88 -1.62 -14.85
C THR A 140 -19.54 -0.13 -14.88
N PRO A 141 -19.61 0.54 -16.05
CA PRO A 141 -19.38 1.97 -16.13
C PRO A 141 -20.26 2.81 -15.19
N ASP A 142 -21.47 2.32 -14.88
CA ASP A 142 -22.45 3.00 -14.03
C ASP A 142 -22.05 3.02 -12.55
N ASP A 143 -21.15 2.13 -12.12
CA ASP A 143 -20.64 2.12 -10.75
C ASP A 143 -19.74 3.34 -10.44
N PHE A 144 -19.19 3.99 -11.48
CA PHE A 144 -18.28 5.13 -11.35
C PHE A 144 -19.03 6.47 -11.35
N THR A 145 -19.72 6.73 -10.23
CA THR A 145 -20.67 7.85 -10.04
C THR A 145 -20.09 9.27 -10.01
N LYS A 146 -18.78 9.41 -9.86
CA LYS A 146 -18.06 10.69 -9.77
C LYS A 146 -17.28 11.03 -11.06
N GLY A 147 -17.61 10.37 -12.16
CA GLY A 147 -16.92 10.47 -13.45
C GLY A 147 -16.17 9.19 -13.78
N GLN A 148 -15.93 8.98 -15.08
CA GLN A 148 -15.20 7.79 -15.56
C GLN A 148 -13.71 7.88 -15.20
N PRO A 149 -13.06 6.77 -14.82
CA PRO A 149 -11.62 6.76 -14.57
C PRO A 149 -10.81 7.09 -15.82
N ASP A 150 -9.82 7.98 -15.68
CA ASP A 150 -8.84 8.29 -16.73
C ASP A 150 -7.66 7.33 -16.71
N LEU A 151 -7.38 6.73 -15.55
CA LEU A 151 -6.30 5.80 -15.32
C LEU A 151 -6.74 4.69 -14.36
N ALA A 152 -6.19 3.50 -14.53
CA ALA A 152 -6.41 2.39 -13.61
C ALA A 152 -5.07 1.80 -13.15
N SER A 153 -4.97 1.49 -11.86
CA SER A 153 -3.91 0.65 -11.29
C SER A 153 -4.50 -0.68 -10.81
N ILE A 154 -3.72 -1.75 -10.97
CA ILE A 154 -4.13 -3.10 -10.55
C ILE A 154 -2.93 -3.76 -9.83
N ASP A 155 -3.03 -3.97 -8.52
CA ASP A 155 -2.04 -4.69 -7.69
C ASP A 155 -2.72 -5.85 -6.94
N VAL A 156 -3.20 -6.85 -7.71
CA VAL A 156 -3.97 -7.99 -7.19
C VAL A 156 -3.16 -9.29 -7.25
N SER A 157 -3.30 -10.14 -6.23
CA SER A 157 -2.42 -11.32 -6.06
C SER A 157 -2.99 -12.65 -6.58
N PHE A 158 -4.29 -12.71 -6.91
CA PHE A 158 -4.99 -14.01 -7.04
C PHE A 158 -5.44 -14.38 -8.46
N ILE A 159 -5.74 -13.41 -9.31
CA ILE A 159 -6.28 -13.68 -10.65
C ILE A 159 -5.42 -12.96 -11.68
N SER A 160 -4.83 -13.73 -12.59
CA SER A 160 -4.08 -13.18 -13.73
C SER A 160 -5.01 -12.36 -14.62
N LEU A 161 -4.56 -11.18 -15.03
CA LEU A 161 -5.21 -10.44 -16.11
C LEU A 161 -5.05 -11.21 -17.41
N LYS A 162 -6.13 -11.30 -18.18
CA LYS A 162 -6.12 -11.76 -19.57
C LYS A 162 -6.48 -10.55 -20.43
N LEU A 163 -5.64 -10.27 -21.42
CA LEU A 163 -5.89 -9.28 -22.48
C LEU A 163 -6.87 -9.87 -23.50
#